data_AF-A0A9E5B1H0-F1
#
_entry.id   AF-A0A9E5B1H0-F1
#
_cell.length_a   1.000
_cell.length_b   1.000
_cell.length_c   1.000
_cell.angle_alpha   90.00
_cell.angle_beta   90.00
_cell.angle_gamma   90.00
#
_symmetry.space_group_name_H-M   'P 1'
#
loop_
_entity.id
_entity.type
_entity.pdbx_description
1 polymer ?
#
loop_
_entity_poly.entity_id
_entity_poly.type
_entity_poly.pdbx_seq_one_letter_code
_entity_poly.pdbx_strand_id
1 'polypeptide(L)'
;RVVLDRCDFKSFQDTLRLDGRVYVRECRIEGDVDFIWGGGTVYFDRCDILALHDGYLVQSRNGAEKFGYVFVDCLIDTVPDLKRFVLARIDPARFPHSHVAFLDCTLGAGVSAVGWIFDDRGAAASKDTTRFWEFRSMTLAGKPADVSQRGAGSRQLTTAEAAQQRDLAHILGGADKWNPLSK
;
A
#
# COMPACT_ATOMS: atom_id res chain seq x y z
N ARG A 1 -17.21 2.84 7.48
CA ARG A 1 -17.13 3.88 6.43
C ARG A 1 -16.52 5.08 7.11
N VAL A 2 -15.32 5.46 6.73
CA VAL A 2 -14.59 6.59 7.32
C VAL A 2 -13.92 7.35 6.19
N VAL A 3 -13.98 8.68 6.24
CA VAL A 3 -13.19 9.55 5.36
C VAL A 3 -12.17 10.28 6.24
N LEU A 4 -10.90 10.17 5.87
CA LEU A 4 -9.79 10.94 6.44
C LEU A 4 -9.32 11.88 5.33
N ASP A 5 -9.48 13.18 5.51
CA ASP A 5 -9.26 14.16 4.45
C ASP A 5 -8.39 15.30 5.01
N ARG A 6 -7.21 15.52 4.41
CA ARG A 6 -6.25 16.55 4.83
C ARG A 6 -5.86 16.45 6.31
N CYS A 7 -5.48 15.24 6.74
CA CYS A 7 -5.04 14.94 8.10
C CYS A 7 -3.54 14.60 8.16
N ASP A 8 -2.92 14.87 9.31
CA ASP A 8 -1.54 14.48 9.62
C ASP A 8 -1.54 13.35 10.65
N PHE A 9 -0.92 12.22 10.33
CA PHE A 9 -0.70 11.09 11.23
C PHE A 9 0.80 10.87 11.44
N LYS A 10 1.27 11.01 12.68
CA LYS A 10 2.70 10.98 13.01
C LYS A 10 2.93 10.08 14.20
N SER A 11 3.69 9.01 14.00
CA SER A 11 4.20 8.14 15.06
C SER A 11 5.44 7.42 14.49
N PHE A 12 5.76 6.26 15.05
CA PHE A 12 6.79 5.34 14.57
C PHE A 12 6.10 4.05 14.11
N GLN A 13 6.28 2.98 14.87
CA GLN A 13 5.64 1.71 14.60
C GLN A 13 4.12 1.81 14.76
N ASP A 14 3.40 1.12 13.88
CA ASP A 14 1.94 0.97 13.96
C ASP A 14 1.15 2.30 13.90
N THR A 15 1.68 3.33 13.23
CA THR A 15 1.12 4.70 13.18
C THR A 15 -0.38 4.76 12.88
N LEU A 16 -0.84 4.05 11.84
CA LEU A 16 -2.21 4.13 11.36
C LEU A 16 -2.82 2.73 11.15
N ARG A 17 -3.61 2.32 12.14
CA ARG A 17 -4.41 1.08 12.10
C ARG A 17 -5.79 1.36 11.50
N LEU A 18 -6.12 0.71 10.38
CA LEU A 18 -7.37 0.94 9.64
C LEU A 18 -8.19 -0.34 9.48
N ASP A 19 -9.47 -0.26 9.83
CA ASP A 19 -10.46 -1.33 9.67
C ASP A 19 -11.75 -0.80 9.02
N GLY A 20 -12.51 -1.71 8.42
CA GLY A 20 -13.69 -1.38 7.63
C GLY A 20 -13.32 -0.74 6.28
N ARG A 21 -14.26 -0.02 5.66
CA ARG A 21 -14.03 0.71 4.41
C ARG A 21 -13.63 2.15 4.72
N VAL A 22 -12.45 2.56 4.25
CA VAL A 22 -11.83 3.85 4.58
C VAL A 22 -11.31 4.51 3.30
N TYR A 23 -11.60 5.80 3.15
CA TYR A 23 -11.02 6.65 2.11
C TYR A 23 -10.10 7.66 2.77
N VAL A 24 -8.82 7.65 2.38
CA VAL A 24 -7.76 8.52 2.92
C VAL A 24 -7.30 9.43 1.79
N ARG A 25 -7.51 10.73 1.92
CA ARG A 25 -7.28 11.70 0.85
C ARG A 25 -6.40 12.83 1.33
N GLU A 26 -5.38 13.18 0.55
CA GLU A 26 -4.54 14.35 0.79
C GLU A 26 -3.96 14.38 2.22
N CYS A 27 -3.70 13.20 2.80
CA CYS A 27 -3.17 13.08 4.15
C CYS A 27 -1.65 12.94 4.14
N ARG A 28 -1.02 13.36 5.23
CA ARG A 28 0.38 13.08 5.51
C ARG A 28 0.51 11.96 6.55
N ILE A 29 1.34 10.97 6.28
CA ILE A 29 1.54 9.81 7.16
C ILE A 29 3.05 9.57 7.36
N GLU A 30 3.50 9.59 8.61
CA GLU A 30 4.90 9.37 8.99
C GLU A 30 5.03 8.18 9.93
N GLY A 31 6.02 7.32 9.70
CA GLY A 31 6.29 6.17 10.57
C GLY A 31 7.51 5.35 10.15
N ASP A 32 7.65 4.13 10.68
CA ASP A 32 8.75 3.23 10.34
C ASP A 32 8.32 1.76 10.11
N VAL A 33 7.88 1.05 11.14
CA VAL A 33 7.55 -0.38 11.08
C VAL A 33 6.04 -0.58 11.00
N ASP A 34 5.58 -1.25 9.95
CA ASP A 34 4.18 -1.59 9.70
C ASP A 34 3.24 -0.38 9.90
N PHE A 35 3.70 0.82 9.57
CA PHE A 35 3.09 2.02 10.08
C PHE A 35 1.74 2.34 9.41
N ILE A 36 1.39 1.63 8.34
CA ILE A 36 0.03 1.52 7.82
C ILE A 36 -0.40 0.05 7.88
N TRP A 37 -1.37 -0.29 8.72
CA TRP A 37 -1.75 -1.69 8.92
C TRP A 37 -3.22 -1.89 9.26
N GLY A 38 -3.66 -3.15 9.28
CA GLY A 38 -5.02 -3.53 9.65
C GLY A 38 -5.75 -4.40 8.62
N GLY A 39 -7.02 -4.66 8.87
CA GLY A 39 -7.85 -5.55 8.06
C GLY A 39 -8.89 -4.83 7.20
N GLY A 40 -8.73 -3.51 7.00
CA GLY A 40 -9.65 -2.71 6.22
C GLY A 40 -9.56 -2.91 4.70
N THR A 41 -10.56 -2.37 4.01
CA THR A 41 -10.47 -1.99 2.59
C THR A 41 -10.23 -0.50 2.54
N VAL A 42 -9.02 -0.11 2.16
CA VAL A 42 -8.54 1.26 2.31
C VAL A 42 -8.05 1.78 0.97
N TYR A 43 -8.49 2.98 0.62
CA TYR A 43 -8.06 3.67 -0.58
C TYR A 43 -7.35 4.97 -0.19
N PHE A 44 -6.07 5.08 -0.51
CA PHE A 44 -5.24 6.26 -0.33
C PHE A 44 -5.15 7.03 -1.65
N ASP A 45 -5.49 8.30 -1.61
CA ASP A 45 -5.59 9.17 -2.78
C ASP A 45 -4.77 10.44 -2.55
N ARG A 46 -3.70 10.62 -3.35
CA ARG A 46 -2.80 11.78 -3.25
C ARG A 46 -2.26 12.03 -1.84
N CYS A 47 -1.81 10.98 -1.16
CA CYS A 47 -1.22 11.09 0.18
C CYS A 47 0.30 11.24 0.11
N ASP A 48 0.86 11.97 1.09
CA ASP A 48 2.30 12.10 1.30
C ASP A 48 2.72 11.17 2.43
N ILE A 49 3.59 10.21 2.12
CA ILE A 49 4.00 9.16 3.04
C ILE A 49 5.51 9.23 3.22
N LEU A 50 5.97 9.34 4.48
CA LEU A 50 7.38 9.49 4.81
C LEU A 50 7.83 8.44 5.82
N ALA A 51 8.81 7.62 5.42
CA ALA A 51 9.48 6.71 6.33
C ALA A 51 10.59 7.43 7.12
N LEU A 52 10.58 7.26 8.44
CA LEU A 52 11.52 7.90 9.35
C LEU A 52 12.73 7.01 9.69
N HIS A 53 12.58 5.69 9.61
CA HIS A 53 13.64 4.70 9.85
C HIS A 53 13.46 3.46 8.97
N ASP A 54 14.45 2.56 8.97
CA ASP A 54 14.34 1.22 8.39
C ASP A 54 13.06 0.52 8.88
N GLY A 55 12.34 -0.13 7.98
CA GLY A 55 11.06 -0.76 8.31
C GLY A 55 10.20 -1.10 7.09
N TYR A 56 8.89 -1.09 7.32
CA TYR A 56 7.89 -1.56 6.37
C TYR A 56 6.72 -0.59 6.34
N LEU A 57 6.32 -0.15 5.15
CA LEU A 57 5.18 0.75 5.01
C LEU A 57 3.87 0.07 5.36
N VAL A 58 3.52 -1.01 4.64
CA VAL A 58 2.22 -1.68 4.80
C VAL A 58 2.36 -3.07 5.39
N GLN A 59 1.48 -3.39 6.35
CA GLN A 59 1.14 -4.77 6.69
C GLN A 59 -0.37 -4.99 6.63
N SER A 60 -0.85 -5.43 5.48
CA SER A 60 -2.28 -5.67 5.29
C SER A 60 -2.71 -7.05 5.77
N ARG A 61 -3.86 -7.10 6.46
CA ARG A 61 -4.41 -8.29 7.12
C ARG A 61 -5.79 -8.66 6.57
N ASN A 62 -5.90 -8.74 5.24
CA ASN A 62 -7.16 -9.06 4.55
C ASN A 62 -7.20 -10.51 4.04
N GLY A 63 -8.43 -11.06 3.98
CA GLY A 63 -8.73 -12.33 3.34
C GLY A 63 -9.09 -12.19 1.86
N ALA A 64 -9.35 -13.31 1.20
CA ALA A 64 -9.63 -13.35 -0.24
C ALA A 64 -10.88 -12.55 -0.64
N GLU A 65 -11.82 -12.37 0.28
CA GLU A 65 -13.18 -11.84 0.07
C GLU A 65 -13.26 -10.31 -0.16
N LYS A 66 -12.17 -9.58 0.11
CA LYS A 66 -12.16 -8.11 0.02
C LYS A 66 -10.85 -7.57 -0.51
N PHE A 67 -10.89 -6.35 -1.02
CA PHE A 67 -9.69 -5.56 -1.27
C PHE A 67 -9.05 -5.14 0.06
N GLY A 68 -7.73 -5.13 0.09
CA GLY A 68 -6.92 -4.50 1.13
C GLY A 68 -6.65 -3.02 0.84
N TYR A 69 -5.38 -2.68 0.60
CA TYR A 69 -4.87 -1.32 0.66
C TYR A 69 -4.44 -0.88 -0.73
N VAL A 70 -5.10 0.14 -1.28
CA VAL A 70 -4.84 0.66 -2.63
C VAL A 70 -4.33 2.09 -2.50
N PHE A 71 -3.18 2.38 -3.07
CA PHE A 71 -2.54 3.70 -3.07
C PHE A 71 -2.52 4.22 -4.49
N VAL A 72 -3.07 5.42 -4.70
CA VAL A 72 -3.17 6.06 -6.01
C VAL A 72 -2.63 7.47 -5.93
N ASP A 73 -1.73 7.80 -6.86
CA ASP A 73 -1.08 9.11 -6.97
C ASP A 73 -0.38 9.57 -5.66
N CYS A 74 0.09 8.62 -4.84
CA CYS A 74 0.74 8.93 -3.57
C CYS A 74 2.25 9.18 -3.75
N LEU A 75 2.81 10.06 -2.93
CA LEU A 75 4.25 10.19 -2.74
C LEU A 75 4.68 9.27 -1.58
N ILE A 76 5.66 8.40 -1.84
CA ILE A 76 6.24 7.51 -0.84
C ILE A 76 7.73 7.79 -0.81
N ASP A 77 8.18 8.49 0.23
CA ASP A 77 9.56 8.92 0.38
C ASP A 77 10.14 8.49 1.72
N THR A 78 11.45 8.70 1.89
CA THR A 78 12.20 8.36 3.09
C THR A 78 13.02 9.55 3.53
N VAL A 79 13.28 9.69 4.83
CA VAL A 79 14.37 10.57 5.26
C VAL A 79 15.72 10.08 4.67
N PRO A 80 16.74 10.96 4.55
CA PRO A 80 18.03 10.57 3.99
C PRO A 80 18.66 9.35 4.68
N ASP A 81 19.50 8.63 3.95
CA ASP A 81 20.36 7.54 4.43
C ASP A 81 19.70 6.24 4.92
N LEU A 82 18.36 6.10 4.84
CA LEU A 82 17.69 4.80 5.06
C LEU A 82 18.26 3.71 4.16
N LYS A 83 18.41 2.50 4.71
CA LYS A 83 19.02 1.36 4.01
C LYS A 83 18.02 0.27 3.69
N ARG A 84 16.98 0.10 4.52
CA ARG A 84 16.03 -1.01 4.43
C ARG A 84 14.62 -0.49 4.70
N PHE A 85 14.03 0.13 3.70
CA PHE A 85 12.61 0.47 3.70
C PHE A 85 11.87 -0.30 2.62
N VAL A 86 10.82 -1.04 2.99
CA VAL A 86 10.09 -1.95 2.10
C VAL A 86 8.63 -1.50 2.01
N LEU A 87 8.02 -1.59 0.82
CA LEU A 87 6.65 -1.13 0.57
C LEU A 87 5.61 -1.97 1.32
N ALA A 88 5.75 -3.29 1.35
CA ALA A 88 4.92 -4.10 2.23
C ALA A 88 5.59 -5.43 2.60
N ARG A 89 5.11 -5.99 3.70
CA ARG A 89 5.37 -7.37 4.09
C ARG A 89 4.08 -8.10 4.42
N ILE A 90 4.15 -9.42 4.45
CA ILE A 90 3.03 -10.30 4.74
C ILE A 90 3.39 -11.24 5.91
N ASP A 91 2.37 -11.63 6.68
CA ASP A 91 2.41 -12.87 7.48
C ASP A 91 1.64 -13.92 6.66
N PRO A 92 2.34 -14.77 5.88
CA PRO A 92 1.69 -15.62 4.89
C PRO A 92 0.93 -16.79 5.53
N ALA A 93 1.27 -17.17 6.77
CA ALA A 93 0.54 -18.19 7.50
C ALA A 93 -0.84 -17.71 7.97
N ARG A 94 -0.96 -16.41 8.27
CA ARG A 94 -2.18 -15.82 8.82
C ARG A 94 -3.01 -15.06 7.79
N PHE A 95 -2.37 -14.40 6.84
CA PHE A 95 -3.03 -13.55 5.85
C PHE A 95 -2.57 -13.86 4.42
N PRO A 96 -2.70 -15.11 3.93
CA PRO A 96 -2.16 -15.56 2.64
C PRO A 96 -2.74 -14.80 1.43
N HIS A 97 -3.86 -14.10 1.61
CA HIS A 97 -4.55 -13.36 0.55
C HIS A 97 -4.31 -11.85 0.62
N SER A 98 -3.32 -11.40 1.39
CA SER A 98 -3.06 -9.98 1.60
C SER A 98 -2.96 -9.20 0.28
N HIS A 99 -3.78 -8.16 0.17
CA HIS A 99 -3.84 -7.23 -0.96
C HIS A 99 -3.24 -5.86 -0.63
N VAL A 100 -2.24 -5.46 -1.43
CA VAL A 100 -1.65 -4.12 -1.45
C VAL A 100 -1.38 -3.73 -2.90
N ALA A 101 -1.80 -2.55 -3.32
CA ALA A 101 -1.56 -2.06 -4.68
C ALA A 101 -1.05 -0.61 -4.68
N PHE A 102 0.02 -0.32 -5.43
CA PHE A 102 0.53 1.03 -5.67
C PHE A 102 0.36 1.41 -7.14
N LEU A 103 -0.38 2.48 -7.42
CA LEU A 103 -0.71 2.92 -8.77
C LEU A 103 -0.28 4.38 -8.94
N ASP A 104 0.53 4.63 -9.98
CA ASP A 104 1.05 5.95 -10.34
C ASP A 104 1.73 6.68 -9.16
N CYS A 105 2.26 5.93 -8.20
CA CYS A 105 2.91 6.51 -7.03
C CYS A 105 4.30 7.01 -7.39
N THR A 106 4.76 8.05 -6.69
CA THR A 106 6.16 8.50 -6.77
C THR A 106 6.95 7.87 -5.63
N LEU A 107 8.05 7.20 -5.94
CA LEU A 107 8.91 6.49 -5.01
C LEU A 107 10.24 7.25 -4.81
N GLY A 108 10.56 7.50 -3.56
CA GLY A 108 11.84 8.02 -3.10
C GLY A 108 12.98 7.02 -3.27
N ALA A 109 14.21 7.53 -3.28
CA ALA A 109 15.41 6.72 -3.52
C ALA A 109 15.70 5.72 -2.39
N GLY A 110 15.14 5.91 -1.18
CA GLY A 110 15.30 4.99 -0.05
C GLY A 110 14.38 3.77 -0.09
N VAL A 111 13.43 3.69 -1.04
CA VAL A 111 12.61 2.49 -1.23
C VAL A 111 13.48 1.34 -1.75
N SER A 112 13.54 0.25 -1.00
CA SER A 112 14.37 -0.92 -1.34
C SER A 112 13.95 -1.51 -2.69
N ALA A 113 14.94 -1.91 -3.50
CA ALA A 113 14.70 -2.52 -4.80
C ALA A 113 13.83 -3.80 -4.73
N VAL A 114 13.94 -4.58 -3.63
CA VAL A 114 13.11 -5.77 -3.39
C VAL A 114 11.62 -5.44 -3.26
N GLY A 115 11.28 -4.24 -2.75
CA GLY A 115 9.94 -3.70 -2.60
C GLY A 115 8.99 -4.45 -1.65
N TRP A 116 9.14 -5.77 -1.53
CA TRP A 116 8.15 -6.66 -0.92
C TRP A 116 8.83 -7.82 -0.19
N ILE A 117 8.38 -8.12 1.02
CA ILE A 117 8.75 -9.35 1.73
C ILE A 117 7.56 -10.32 1.70
N PHE A 118 7.80 -11.53 1.19
CA PHE A 118 6.79 -12.57 1.01
C PHE A 118 6.95 -13.77 1.96
N ASP A 119 8.01 -13.79 2.76
CA ASP A 119 8.25 -14.81 3.77
C ASP A 119 8.23 -14.21 5.17
N ASP A 120 7.64 -14.93 6.11
CA ASP A 120 7.70 -14.59 7.53
C ASP A 120 7.57 -15.87 8.36
N ARG A 121 8.29 -15.93 9.48
CA ARG A 121 8.23 -17.03 10.48
C ARG A 121 8.29 -18.45 9.90
N GLY A 122 9.08 -18.65 8.85
CA GLY A 122 9.27 -19.96 8.20
C GLY A 122 8.15 -20.36 7.24
N ALA A 123 7.21 -19.47 6.94
CA ALA A 123 6.22 -19.64 5.88
C ALA A 123 6.52 -18.67 4.71
N ALA A 124 6.22 -19.10 3.49
CA ALA A 124 6.35 -18.30 2.29
C ALA A 124 4.98 -18.12 1.63
N ALA A 125 4.71 -16.93 1.14
CA ALA A 125 3.46 -16.61 0.48
C ALA A 125 3.37 -17.32 -0.88
N SER A 126 2.18 -17.80 -1.22
CA SER A 126 1.93 -18.31 -2.57
C SER A 126 1.68 -17.14 -3.52
N LYS A 127 2.37 -17.13 -4.66
CA LYS A 127 2.15 -16.20 -5.78
C LYS A 127 0.73 -16.28 -6.35
N ASP A 128 0.03 -17.38 -6.13
CA ASP A 128 -1.33 -17.60 -6.65
C ASP A 128 -2.39 -16.94 -5.77
N THR A 129 -2.04 -16.59 -4.53
CA THR A 129 -2.98 -16.07 -3.52
C THR A 129 -2.64 -14.66 -3.05
N THR A 130 -1.35 -14.29 -3.05
CA THR A 130 -0.90 -12.97 -2.64
C THR A 130 -1.19 -11.93 -3.70
N ARG A 131 -1.61 -10.74 -3.29
CA ARG A 131 -2.07 -9.69 -4.20
C ARG A 131 -1.26 -8.41 -3.99
N PHE A 132 0.05 -8.47 -4.21
CA PHE A 132 0.96 -7.31 -4.07
C PHE A 132 1.31 -6.76 -5.46
N TRP A 133 0.74 -5.60 -5.79
CA TRP A 133 0.65 -5.12 -7.16
C TRP A 133 1.24 -3.71 -7.32
N GLU A 134 1.85 -3.44 -8.47
CA GLU A 134 2.31 -2.10 -8.86
C GLU A 134 1.82 -1.74 -10.26
N PHE A 135 1.64 -0.45 -10.51
CA PHE A 135 1.38 0.07 -11.85
C PHE A 135 2.01 1.45 -12.02
N ARG A 136 2.95 1.57 -12.96
CA ARG A 136 3.57 2.83 -13.41
C ARG A 136 4.05 3.75 -12.28
N SER A 137 4.59 3.20 -11.20
CA SER A 137 5.28 4.02 -10.21
C SER A 137 6.47 4.74 -10.85
N MET A 138 6.69 5.99 -10.46
CA MET A 138 7.78 6.84 -10.94
C MET A 138 8.78 7.09 -9.81
N THR A 139 9.99 7.48 -10.16
CA THR A 139 11.00 8.04 -9.25
C THR A 139 10.74 9.54 -9.06
N LEU A 140 11.33 10.14 -8.02
CA LEU A 140 11.32 11.60 -7.82
C LEU A 140 11.83 12.40 -9.04
N ALA A 141 12.67 11.80 -9.88
CA ALA A 141 13.17 12.41 -11.11
C ALA A 141 12.22 12.25 -12.32
N GLY A 142 11.01 11.72 -12.13
CA GLY A 142 10.02 11.50 -13.19
C GLY A 142 10.33 10.33 -14.13
N LYS A 143 11.28 9.45 -13.77
CA LYS A 143 11.57 8.21 -14.53
C LYS A 143 10.76 7.04 -13.99
N PRO A 144 10.41 6.02 -14.80
CA PRO A 144 9.81 4.79 -14.29
C PRO A 144 10.65 4.17 -13.17
N ALA A 145 9.99 3.72 -12.10
CA ALA A 145 10.65 2.97 -11.04
C ALA A 145 11.15 1.62 -11.57
N ASP A 146 12.36 1.20 -11.16
CA ASP A 146 12.88 -0.12 -11.49
C ASP A 146 12.19 -1.18 -10.64
N VAL A 147 11.49 -2.10 -11.31
CA VAL A 147 10.75 -3.21 -10.71
C VAL A 147 11.40 -4.58 -10.96
N SER A 148 12.56 -4.61 -11.64
CA SER A 148 13.23 -5.87 -12.03
C SER A 148 13.72 -6.71 -10.85
N GLN A 149 13.92 -6.08 -9.69
CA GLN A 149 14.38 -6.73 -8.45
C GLN A 149 13.25 -7.00 -7.45
N ARG A 150 11.99 -6.74 -7.82
CA ARG A 150 10.87 -6.95 -6.90
C ARG A 150 10.74 -8.42 -6.52
N GLY A 151 10.33 -8.67 -5.28
CA GLY A 151 10.08 -10.03 -4.78
C GLY A 151 9.16 -10.82 -5.72
N ALA A 152 9.45 -12.12 -5.91
CA ALA A 152 8.85 -12.97 -6.93
C ALA A 152 7.33 -13.21 -6.81
N GLY A 153 6.70 -12.77 -5.72
CA GLY A 153 5.24 -12.76 -5.54
C GLY A 153 4.53 -11.48 -5.99
N SER A 154 5.29 -10.45 -6.38
CA SER A 154 4.73 -9.17 -6.83
C SER A 154 4.31 -9.23 -8.31
N ARG A 155 3.41 -8.34 -8.71
CA ARG A 155 2.88 -8.30 -10.08
C ARG A 155 2.73 -6.88 -10.59
N GLN A 156 3.14 -6.65 -11.84
CA GLN A 156 2.81 -5.43 -12.56
C GLN A 156 1.41 -5.57 -13.17
N LEU A 157 0.53 -4.60 -12.92
CA LEU A 157 -0.82 -4.59 -13.47
C LEU A 157 -0.82 -4.21 -14.95
N THR A 158 -1.84 -4.68 -15.67
CA THR A 158 -2.21 -4.11 -16.96
C THR A 158 -2.98 -2.80 -16.77
N THR A 159 -3.12 -2.00 -17.84
CA THR A 159 -3.93 -0.78 -17.82
C THR A 159 -5.38 -1.02 -17.39
N ALA A 160 -5.99 -2.14 -17.83
CA ALA A 160 -7.37 -2.47 -17.50
C ALA A 160 -7.54 -2.82 -16.01
N GLU A 161 -6.62 -3.60 -15.46
CA GLU A 161 -6.62 -3.93 -14.02
C GLU A 161 -6.35 -2.70 -13.16
N ALA A 162 -5.42 -1.85 -13.59
CA ALA A 162 -5.15 -0.59 -12.93
C ALA A 162 -6.37 0.34 -12.96
N ALA A 163 -7.15 0.35 -14.05
CA ALA A 163 -8.40 1.11 -14.11
C ALA A 163 -9.44 0.61 -13.10
N GLN A 164 -9.55 -0.71 -12.90
CA GLN A 164 -10.41 -1.28 -11.85
C GLN A 164 -9.95 -0.87 -10.45
N GLN A 165 -8.64 -0.89 -10.19
CA GLN A 165 -8.10 -0.50 -8.89
C GLN A 165 -8.29 1.00 -8.58
N ARG A 166 -8.36 1.88 -9.60
CA ARG A 166 -8.65 3.31 -9.41
C ARG A 166 -10.14 3.61 -9.21
N ASP A 167 -11.03 2.67 -9.50
CA ASP A 167 -12.46 2.89 -9.37
C ASP A 167 -12.88 2.78 -7.89
N LEU A 168 -13.20 3.92 -7.27
CA LEU A 168 -13.69 3.97 -5.89
C LEU A 168 -14.97 3.14 -5.68
N ALA A 169 -15.85 3.05 -6.68
CA ALA A 169 -17.05 2.22 -6.57
C ALA A 169 -16.69 0.73 -6.58
N HIS A 170 -15.67 0.34 -7.33
CA HIS A 170 -15.14 -1.03 -7.32
C HIS A 170 -14.50 -1.37 -5.98
N ILE A 171 -13.64 -0.49 -5.44
CA ILE A 171 -12.89 -0.76 -4.21
C ILE A 171 -13.72 -0.56 -2.94
N LEU A 172 -14.41 0.58 -2.81
CA LEU A 172 -15.10 0.99 -1.59
C LEU A 172 -16.62 0.86 -1.66
N GLY A 173 -17.21 0.65 -2.84
CA GLY A 173 -18.65 0.64 -3.02
C GLY A 173 -19.37 -0.39 -2.17
N GLY A 174 -18.91 -1.64 -2.16
CA GLY A 174 -19.57 -2.72 -1.43
C GLY A 174 -21.06 -2.88 -1.79
N ALA A 175 -21.82 -3.59 -0.95
CA ALA A 175 -23.25 -3.82 -1.20
C ALA A 175 -24.11 -2.55 -1.09
N ASP A 176 -23.69 -1.58 -0.27
CA ASP A 176 -24.40 -0.31 -0.05
C ASP A 176 -24.00 0.78 -1.05
N LYS A 177 -23.16 0.45 -2.05
CA LYS A 177 -22.68 1.38 -3.09
C LYS A 177 -22.12 2.68 -2.51
N TRP A 178 -21.38 2.56 -1.41
CA TRP A 178 -20.82 3.72 -0.72
C TRP A 178 -19.91 4.53 -1.66
N ASN A 179 -20.27 5.79 -1.86
CA ASN A 179 -19.42 6.77 -2.51
C ASN A 179 -18.78 7.66 -1.43
N PRO A 180 -17.45 7.62 -1.23
CA PRO A 180 -16.80 8.46 -0.23
C PRO A 180 -16.74 9.94 -0.63
N LEU A 181 -17.09 10.29 -1.88
CA LEU A 181 -17.09 11.66 -2.39
C LEU A 181 -18.46 12.35 -2.31
N SER A 182 -19.54 11.61 -2.02
CA SER A 182 -20.86 12.21 -1.82
C SER A 182 -20.93 12.84 -0.43
N LYS A 183 -21.33 14.12 -0.38
CA LYS A 183 -21.66 14.83 0.86
C LYS A 183 -22.95 14.33 1.48
#